data_AF-A0A3D5ULN3-F1
#
_entry.id   AF-A0A3D5ULN3-F1
#
_cell.length_a   1.000
_cell.length_b   1.000
_cell.length_c   1.000
_cell.angle_alpha   90.00
_cell.angle_beta   90.00
_cell.angle_gamma   90.00
#
_symmetry.space_group_name_H-M   'P 1'
#
loop_
_entity.id
_entity.type
_entity.pdbx_description
1 polymer ?
#
loop_
_entity_poly.entity_id
_entity_poly.type
_entity_poly.pdbx_seq_one_letter_code
_entity_poly.pdbx_strand_id
1 'polypeptide(L)' 'LQSMKMFGATSLTLSEPIEERRELAKKFGADYVIDPVKEDVVEKALELTDGRGYDAVVDCSGSPRAGGG' A
#
# COMPACT_ATOMS: atom_id res chain seq x y z
N LEU A 1 -5.30 7.64 7.34
CA LEU A 1 -6.15 6.42 7.40
C LEU A 1 -7.63 6.77 7.47
N GLN A 2 -8.13 7.46 8.49
CA GLN A 2 -9.57 7.84 8.52
C GLN A 2 -10.01 8.80 7.41
N SER A 3 -9.13 9.66 6.90
CA SER A 3 -9.47 10.60 5.81
C SER A 3 -9.65 9.95 4.43
N MET A 4 -9.17 8.72 4.22
CA MET A 4 -9.21 8.04 2.91
C MET A 4 -10.49 7.23 2.68
N LYS A 5 -11.29 6.97 3.73
CA LYS A 5 -12.61 6.33 3.55
C LYS A 5 -13.64 7.22 2.85
N MET A 6 -13.38 8.52 2.72
CA MET A 6 -14.35 9.47 2.17
C MET A 6 -14.30 9.59 0.64
N PHE A 7 -13.35 8.93 -0.03
CA PHE A 7 -13.15 9.03 -1.49
C PHE A 7 -13.69 7.85 -2.32
N GLY A 8 -14.50 6.96 -1.75
CA GLY A 8 -15.04 5.83 -2.51
C GLY A 8 -13.96 4.85 -2.99
N ALA A 9 -12.77 4.90 -2.39
CA ALA A 9 -11.73 3.91 -2.61
C ALA A 9 -12.28 2.55 -2.16
N THR A 10 -12.59 1.70 -3.14
CA THR A 10 -13.21 0.39 -2.93
C THR A 10 -12.19 -0.63 -2.38
N SER A 11 -10.90 -0.29 -2.36
CA SER A 11 -9.82 -1.14 -1.87
C SER A 11 -8.67 -0.31 -1.30
N LEU A 12 -8.32 -0.53 -0.03
CA LEU A 12 -7.20 0.11 0.66
C LEU A 12 -6.04 -0.88 0.81
N THR A 13 -4.91 -0.61 0.15
CA THR A 13 -3.69 -1.44 0.27
C THR A 13 -2.58 -0.66 0.98
N LEU A 14 -1.89 -1.30 1.93
CA LEU A 14 -0.73 -0.72 2.62
C LEU A 14 0.53 -1.55 2.36
N SER A 15 1.60 -0.92 1.86
CA SER A 15 2.94 -1.49 1.83
C SER A 15 3.71 -1.09 3.09
N GLU A 16 4.07 -2.05 3.94
CA GLU A 16 4.73 -1.80 5.22
C GLU A 16 5.66 -2.96 5.60
N PRO A 17 6.98 -2.74 5.80
CA PRO A 17 7.93 -3.80 6.12
C PRO A 17 7.75 -4.40 7.53
N ILE A 18 7.19 -3.66 8.48
CA ILE A 18 7.05 -4.11 9.86
C ILE A 18 5.73 -4.89 10.03
N GLU A 19 5.83 -6.17 10.39
CA GLU A 19 4.68 -7.06 10.56
C GLU A 19 3.64 -6.54 11.55
N GLU A 20 4.05 -6.03 12.71
CA GLU A 20 3.14 -5.47 13.71
C GLU A 20 2.32 -4.29 13.14
N ARG A 21 2.94 -3.46 12.30
CA ARG A 21 2.26 -2.33 11.65
C ARG A 21 1.32 -2.78 10.55
N ARG A 22 1.66 -3.85 9.81
CA ARG A 22 0.73 -4.49 8.86
C ARG A 22 -0.52 -5.02 9.56
N GLU A 23 -0.34 -5.68 10.70
CA GLU A 23 -1.45 -6.20 11.49
C GLU A 23 -2.34 -5.07 12.04
N LEU A 24 -1.74 -3.96 12.46
CA LEU A 24 -2.49 -2.75 12.80
C LEU A 24 -3.27 -2.21 11.59
N ALA A 25 -2.66 -2.12 10.42
CA ALA A 25 -3.30 -1.61 9.21
C ALA A 25 -4.55 -2.42 8.81
N LYS A 26 -4.49 -3.75 8.89
CA LYS A 26 -5.66 -4.62 8.72
C LYS A 26 -6.77 -4.26 9.71
N LYS A 27 -6.43 -4.09 11.00
CA LYS A 27 -7.40 -3.66 12.03
C LYS A 27 -7.99 -2.28 11.77
N PHE A 28 -7.24 -1.38 11.13
CA PHE A 28 -7.71 -0.05 10.73
C PHE A 28 -8.55 -0.04 9.44
N GLY A 29 -8.67 -1.19 8.77
CA GLY A 29 -9.49 -1.38 7.58
C GLY A 29 -8.73 -1.33 6.26
N ALA A 30 -7.44 -1.68 6.25
CA ALA A 30 -6.75 -2.03 5.01
C ALA A 30 -7.26 -3.40 4.52
N ASP A 31 -7.72 -3.46 3.27
CA ASP A 31 -8.15 -4.70 2.61
C ASP A 31 -6.95 -5.60 2.31
N TYR A 32 -5.82 -4.99 1.94
CA TYR A 32 -4.59 -5.70 1.62
C TYR A 32 -3.39 -5.05 2.31
N VAL A 33 -2.41 -5.87 2.67
CA VAL A 33 -1.12 -5.41 3.15
C VAL A 33 -0.01 -6.14 2.41
N ILE A 34 1.04 -5.43 2.03
CA ILE A 34 2.18 -5.95 1.26
C ILE A 34 3.43 -5.79 2.12
N ASP A 35 4.28 -6.81 2.15
CA ASP A 35 5.62 -6.72 2.73
C ASP A 35 6.65 -6.36 1.64
N PRO A 36 7.08 -5.09 1.52
CA PRO A 36 8.01 -4.68 0.46
C PRO A 36 9.41 -5.30 0.58
N VAL A 37 9.73 -6.00 1.69
CA VAL A 37 11.00 -6.71 1.87
C VAL A 37 10.93 -8.10 1.27
N LYS A 38 9.73 -8.69 1.20
CA LYS A 38 9.52 -10.06 0.74
C LYS A 38 8.85 -10.14 -0.63
N GLU A 39 8.11 -9.11 -1.01
CA GLU A 39 7.24 -9.08 -2.18
C GLU A 39 7.57 -7.88 -3.06
N ASP A 40 7.44 -8.06 -4.38
CA ASP A 40 7.48 -6.93 -5.32
C ASP A 40 6.16 -6.15 -5.22
N VAL A 41 6.27 -4.90 -4.75
CA VAL A 41 5.12 -4.02 -4.54
C VAL A 41 4.39 -3.70 -5.84
N VAL A 42 5.12 -3.57 -6.95
CA VAL A 42 4.53 -3.23 -8.26
C VAL A 42 3.79 -4.43 -8.82
N GLU A 43 4.40 -5.61 -8.79
CA GLU A 43 3.76 -6.85 -9.23
C GLU A 43 2.49 -7.12 -8.41
N LYS A 44 2.57 -6.99 -7.08
CA LYS A 44 1.40 -7.16 -6.22
C LYS A 44 0.33 -6.11 -6.43
N ALA A 45 0.70 -4.85 -6.63
CA ALA A 45 -0.25 -3.80 -6.95
C ALA A 45 -1.03 -4.14 -8.23
N LEU A 46 -0.36 -4.63 -9.27
CA LEU A 46 -0.99 -5.01 -10.52
C LEU A 46 -1.89 -6.24 -10.34
N GLU A 47 -1.44 -7.27 -9.62
CA GLU A 47 -2.25 -8.45 -9.32
C GLU A 47 -3.55 -8.07 -8.60
N LEU A 48 -3.46 -7.20 -7.58
CA LEU A 48 -4.60 -6.77 -6.76
C LEU A 48 -5.58 -5.85 -7.49
N THR A 49 -5.18 -5.27 -8.63
CA THR A 49 -5.97 -4.28 -9.38
C THR A 49 -6.38 -4.77 -10.76
N ASP A 50 -6.25 -6.07 -11.05
CA ASP A 50 -6.47 -6.69 -12.36
C ASP A 50 -5.64 -6.01 -13.47
N GLY A 51 -4.41 -5.62 -13.16
CA GLY A 51 -3.49 -4.95 -14.07
C GLY A 51 -3.78 -3.46 -14.32
N ARG A 52 -4.74 -2.85 -13.62
CA ARG A 52 -5.10 -1.43 -13.79
C ARG A 52 -4.20 -0.47 -13.00
N GLY A 53 -3.60 -0.93 -11.91
CA GLY A 53 -2.93 -0.08 -10.93
C GLY A 53 -3.90 0.66 -10.01
N TYR A 54 -3.37 1.38 -9.02
CA TYR A 54 -4.17 2.17 -8.08
C TYR A 54 -4.48 3.57 -8.63
N ASP A 55 -5.68 4.07 -8.40
CA ASP A 55 -6.10 5.43 -8.79
C ASP A 55 -5.32 6.52 -8.02
N ALA A 56 -4.90 6.21 -6.79
CA ALA A 56 -4.10 7.08 -5.96
C ALA A 56 -3.11 6.26 -5.12
N VAL A 57 -1.85 6.68 -5.12
CA VAL A 57 -0.80 6.09 -4.30
C VAL A 57 -0.24 7.17 -3.39
N VAL A 58 -0.20 6.89 -2.09
CA VAL A 58 0.39 7.78 -1.09
C VAL A 58 1.60 7.08 -0.51
N ASP A 59 2.79 7.61 -0.79
CA ASP A 59 4.03 7.13 -0.19
C ASP A 59 4.34 7.91 1.09
N CYS A 60 4.16 7.25 2.23
CA CYS A 60 4.50 7.76 3.55
C CYS A 60 5.79 7.13 4.11
N SER A 61 6.58 6.44 3.29
CA SER A 61 7.79 5.74 3.73
C SER A 61 8.93 6.66 4.19
N GLY A 62 8.75 7.99 4.13
CA GLY A 62 9.74 8.98 4.58
C GLY A 62 11.08 8.88 3.83
N SER A 63 11.11 8.18 2.70
CA SER A 63 12.31 7.94 1.93
C SER A 63 12.27 8.85 0.70
N PRO A 64 13.11 9.89 0.57
CA PRO A 64 13.36 10.42 -0.74
C PRO A 64 14.01 9.26 -1.51
N ARG A 65 13.29 8.65 -2.46
CA ARG A 65 13.97 7.97 -3.56
C ARG A 65 14.71 9.06 -4.32
N ALA A 66 15.89 9.41 -3.78
CA ALA A 66 16.92 10.12 -4.49
C ALA A 66 17.20 9.33 -5.76
N GLY A 67 17.28 10.07 -6.86
CA GLY A 67 17.27 9.56 -8.22
C GLY A 67 18.42 8.61 -8.56
N GLY A 68 18.34 8.16 -9.80
CA GLY A 68 19.13 7.07 -10.37
C GLY A 68 20.63 7.14 -10.13
N GLY A 69 21.19 5.93 -10.09
CA GLY A 69 22.53 5.59 -10.51
C GLY A 69 22.41 4.41 -11.47
#